data_AF-A0A9E0IXU2-F1
#
_entry.id   AF-A0A9E0IXU2-F1
#
_cell.length_a   1.000
_cell.length_b   1.000
_cell.length_c   1.000
_cell.angle_alpha   90.00
_cell.angle_beta   90.00
_cell.angle_gamma   90.00
#
_symmetry.space_group_name_H-M   'P 1'
#
loop_
_entity.id
_entity.type
_entity.pdbx_description
1 polymer ?
#
loop_
_entity_poly.entity_id
_entity_poly.type
_entity_poly.pdbx_seq_one_letter_code
_entity_poly.pdbx_strand_id
1 'polypeptide(L)'
;MEELILVRVIDGMEDWIPVKAICKYDEVYEILEDENYLNSDDSVLFEFYPGDIIVANCDIFPTADYDQAIKLLKPSERENRKYLEFKFLATSRRLQISLETLNHYSEEIEKIKQEMSQGKCFYSGIIELIKYLDKALERGG
;
A
#
# COMPACT_ATOMS: atom_id res chain seq x y z
N MET A 1 -5.51 22.89 -7.78
CA MET A 1 -4.38 22.97 -8.74
C MET A 1 -3.81 21.57 -8.85
N GLU A 2 -3.27 21.16 -10.00
CA GLU A 2 -2.52 19.91 -10.06
C GLU A 2 -1.15 20.13 -9.45
N GLU A 3 -0.75 19.25 -8.54
CA GLU A 3 0.48 19.32 -7.77
C GLU A 3 1.15 17.96 -7.75
N LEU A 4 2.43 17.93 -7.41
CA LEU A 4 3.18 16.70 -7.22
C LEU A 4 3.33 16.44 -5.73
N ILE A 5 3.02 15.22 -5.33
CA ILE A 5 3.24 14.75 -3.96
C ILE A 5 4.05 13.45 -3.98
N LEU A 6 4.85 13.22 -2.96
CA LEU A 6 5.64 12.00 -2.81
C LEU A 6 4.76 10.88 -2.25
N VAL A 7 4.69 9.77 -2.98
CA VAL A 7 4.04 8.53 -2.54
C VAL A 7 5.09 7.44 -2.41
N ARG A 8 5.00 6.63 -1.35
CA ARG A 8 5.86 5.47 -1.20
C ARG A 8 5.53 4.40 -2.23
N VAL A 9 6.57 3.82 -2.78
CA VAL A 9 6.52 2.72 -3.73
C VAL A 9 7.49 1.63 -3.31
N ILE A 10 7.15 0.38 -3.60
CA ILE A 10 8.05 -0.77 -3.49
C ILE A 10 8.22 -1.34 -4.90
N ASP A 11 9.43 -1.20 -5.42
CA ASP A 11 9.90 -1.85 -6.65
C ASP A 11 11.28 -2.45 -6.36
N GLY A 12 11.27 -3.67 -5.81
CA GLY A 12 12.46 -4.34 -5.26
C GLY A 12 12.92 -3.76 -3.91
N MET A 13 12.95 -2.43 -3.78
CA MET A 13 13.19 -1.69 -2.55
C MET A 13 12.13 -0.59 -2.34
N GLU A 14 11.99 -0.13 -1.10
CA GLU A 14 11.10 0.99 -0.77
C GLU A 14 11.74 2.31 -1.19
N ASP A 15 10.99 3.13 -1.93
CA ASP A 15 11.38 4.45 -2.42
C ASP A 15 10.19 5.43 -2.37
N TRP A 16 10.45 6.70 -2.67
CA TRP A 16 9.45 7.76 -2.78
C TRP A 16 9.46 8.35 -4.18
N ILE A 17 8.30 8.37 -4.83
CA ILE A 17 8.18 8.93 -6.18
C ILE A 17 7.14 10.05 -6.21
N PRO A 18 7.39 11.11 -7.01
CA PRO A 18 6.40 12.16 -7.20
C PRO A 18 5.27 11.67 -8.10
N VAL A 19 4.04 11.80 -7.61
CA VAL A 19 2.81 11.48 -8.36
C VAL A 19 1.92 12.70 -8.44
N LYS A 20 1.10 12.75 -9.49
CA LYS A 20 0.12 13.83 -9.65
C LYS A 20 -1.00 13.72 -8.62
N ALA A 21 -1.40 14.86 -8.05
CA ALA A 21 -2.54 14.95 -7.16
C ALA A 21 -3.27 16.29 -7.32
N ILE A 22 -4.52 16.36 -6.86
CA ILE A 22 -5.29 17.61 -6.75
C ILE A 22 -5.47 17.93 -5.28
N CYS A 23 -4.99 19.09 -4.85
CA CYS A 23 -5.35 19.64 -3.54
C CYS A 23 -6.87 19.89 -3.50
N LYS A 24 -7.55 19.25 -2.54
CA LYS A 24 -8.97 19.43 -2.27
C LYS A 24 -9.19 20.60 -1.32
N TYR A 25 -8.45 20.62 -0.22
CA TYR A 25 -8.44 21.66 0.79
C TYR A 25 -7.29 21.39 1.76
N ASP A 26 -6.63 22.44 2.25
CA ASP A 26 -5.50 22.35 3.18
C ASP A 26 -4.47 21.29 2.73
N GLU A 27 -4.15 20.33 3.60
CA GLU A 27 -3.21 19.22 3.40
C GLU A 27 -3.88 17.98 2.77
N VAL A 28 -5.11 18.10 2.28
CA VAL A 28 -5.90 16.98 1.74
C VAL A 28 -5.82 16.96 0.22
N TYR A 29 -5.38 15.82 -0.32
CA TYR A 29 -5.15 15.62 -1.74
C TYR A 29 -5.91 14.40 -2.25
N GLU A 30 -6.36 14.45 -3.50
CA GLU A 30 -6.78 13.27 -4.27
C GLU A 30 -5.68 12.86 -5.24
N ILE A 31 -5.23 11.61 -5.18
CA ILE A 31 -4.22 11.07 -6.11
C ILE A 31 -4.83 10.96 -7.51
N LEU A 32 -4.12 11.45 -8.51
CA LEU A 32 -4.50 11.30 -9.91
C LEU A 32 -3.77 10.13 -10.57
N GLU A 33 -4.36 9.61 -11.63
CA GLU A 33 -3.67 8.69 -12.52
C GLU A 33 -2.62 9.44 -13.34
N ASP A 34 -1.41 8.87 -13.40
CA ASP A 34 -0.30 9.40 -14.18
C ASP A 34 0.53 8.27 -14.82
N GLU A 35 1.61 8.63 -15.51
CA GLU A 35 2.48 7.68 -16.19
C GLU A 35 3.17 6.70 -15.23
N ASN A 36 3.39 7.05 -13.96
CA ASN A 36 3.98 6.12 -12.99
C ASN A 36 3.03 4.95 -12.74
N TYR A 37 1.73 5.23 -12.59
CA TYR A 37 0.72 4.21 -12.40
C TYR A 37 0.45 3.41 -13.69
N LEU A 38 0.33 4.08 -14.83
CA LEU A 38 0.00 3.44 -16.10
C LEU A 38 1.12 2.51 -16.62
N ASN A 39 2.38 2.83 -16.34
CA ASN A 39 3.53 2.05 -16.78
C ASN A 39 3.99 1.01 -15.74
N SER A 40 3.38 0.98 -14.56
CA SER A 40 3.71 0.01 -13.52
C SER A 40 3.11 -1.37 -13.82
N ASP A 41 3.86 -2.43 -13.49
CA ASP A 41 3.36 -3.79 -13.52
C ASP A 41 2.87 -4.26 -12.15
N ASP A 42 2.32 -5.47 -12.08
CA ASP A 42 1.75 -6.05 -10.84
C ASP A 42 2.78 -6.31 -9.71
N SER A 43 4.07 -6.20 -10.02
CA SER A 43 5.14 -6.32 -9.04
C SER A 43 5.35 -5.01 -8.28
N VAL A 44 5.10 -3.86 -8.89
CA VAL A 44 5.24 -2.55 -8.23
C VAL A 44 4.08 -2.31 -7.27
N LEU A 45 4.39 -1.96 -6.01
CA LEU A 45 3.38 -1.69 -4.99
C LEU A 45 3.45 -0.24 -4.53
N PHE A 46 2.36 0.51 -4.74
CA PHE A 46 2.21 1.85 -4.21
C PHE A 46 1.47 1.82 -2.87
N GLU A 47 1.81 2.73 -1.96
CA GLU A 47 1.06 2.91 -0.70
C GLU A 47 -0.34 3.48 -0.95
N PHE A 48 -0.43 4.41 -1.91
CA PHE A 48 -1.66 5.08 -2.33
C PHE A 48 -1.82 5.02 -3.85
N TYR A 49 -3.06 4.91 -4.30
CA TYR A 49 -3.43 4.70 -5.71
C TYR A 49 -4.36 5.80 -6.23
N PRO A 50 -4.50 5.96 -7.56
CA PRO A 50 -5.39 6.93 -8.16
C PRO A 50 -6.82 6.85 -7.61
N GLY A 51 -7.38 8.01 -7.27
CA GLY A 51 -8.69 8.18 -6.62
C GLY A 51 -8.67 8.08 -5.09
N ASP A 52 -7.54 7.72 -4.47
CA ASP A 52 -7.40 7.78 -3.02
C ASP A 52 -7.39 9.25 -2.56
N ILE A 53 -8.09 9.52 -1.46
CA ILE A 53 -8.02 10.81 -0.75
C ILE A 53 -7.10 10.65 0.45
N ILE A 54 -6.04 11.43 0.50
CA ILE A 54 -4.96 11.33 1.47
C ILE A 54 -4.69 12.66 2.15
N VAL A 55 -3.98 12.61 3.28
CA VAL A 55 -3.27 13.76 3.87
C VAL A 55 -1.82 13.71 3.41
N ALA A 56 -1.26 14.85 3.01
CA ALA A 56 0.16 15.00 2.72
C ALA A 56 0.78 16.16 3.51
N ASN A 57 2.04 16.00 3.95
CA ASN A 57 2.80 17.03 4.64
C ASN A 57 4.30 16.95 4.33
N CYS A 58 5.08 17.99 4.66
CA CYS A 58 6.52 18.04 4.38
C CYS A 58 7.40 17.52 5.55
N ASP A 59 6.81 16.91 6.59
CA ASP A 59 7.50 16.65 7.85
C ASP A 59 8.58 15.54 7.78
N ILE A 60 8.45 14.55 6.88
CA ILE A 60 9.41 13.43 6.82
C ILE A 60 10.69 13.86 6.09
N PHE A 61 10.55 14.64 5.02
CA PHE A 61 11.66 15.29 4.32
C PHE A 61 11.42 16.80 4.23
N PRO A 62 11.82 17.58 5.25
CA PRO A 62 11.62 19.03 5.28
C PRO A 62 12.33 19.79 4.15
N THR A 63 13.26 19.13 3.47
CA THR A 63 14.03 19.66 2.34
C THR A 63 13.55 19.15 0.98
N ALA A 64 12.50 18.32 0.93
CA ALA A 64 11.95 17.85 -0.34
C ALA A 64 11.13 18.98 -0.99
N ASP A 65 11.18 19.05 -2.32
CA ASP A 65 10.41 20.02 -3.11
C ASP A 65 8.89 19.72 -3.13
N TYR A 66 8.47 18.64 -2.45
CA TYR A 66 7.12 18.09 -2.52
C TYR A 66 6.63 17.60 -1.15
N ASP A 67 5.34 17.80 -0.90
CA ASP A 67 4.64 17.19 0.24
C ASP A 67 4.63 15.67 0.11
N GLN A 68 4.65 14.95 1.24
CA GLN A 68 4.65 13.50 1.31
C GLN A 68 3.30 12.99 1.77
N ALA A 69 2.73 12.02 1.07
CA ALA A 69 1.51 11.36 1.50
C ALA A 69 1.77 10.56 2.79
N ILE A 70 1.04 10.87 3.86
CA ILE A 70 1.25 10.28 5.19
C ILE A 70 0.09 9.41 5.67
N LYS A 71 -1.12 9.62 5.13
CA LYS A 71 -2.31 8.98 5.67
C LYS A 71 -3.43 8.89 4.63
N LEU A 72 -4.06 7.74 4.54
CA LEU A 72 -5.31 7.55 3.81
C LEU A 72 -6.49 8.10 4.62
N LEU A 73 -7.30 8.95 3.99
CA LEU A 73 -8.60 9.38 4.51
C LEU A 73 -9.75 8.60 3.89
N LYS A 74 -9.69 8.38 2.58
CA LYS A 74 -10.70 7.62 1.85
C LYS A 74 -10.03 6.78 0.75
N PRO A 75 -10.25 5.45 0.70
CA PRO A 75 -9.79 4.64 -0.41
C PRO A 75 -10.54 4.97 -1.70
N SER A 76 -9.85 4.79 -2.82
CA SER A 76 -10.43 4.75 -4.16
C SER A 76 -11.43 3.60 -4.31
N GLU A 77 -12.32 3.71 -5.30
CA GLU A 77 -13.30 2.67 -5.67
C GLU A 77 -12.68 1.54 -6.50
N ARG A 78 -11.34 1.37 -6.45
CA ARG A 78 -10.63 0.36 -7.24
C ARG A 78 -10.92 -1.04 -6.67
N GLU A 79 -11.33 -1.96 -7.53
CA GLU A 79 -11.78 -3.32 -7.15
C GLU A 79 -10.78 -4.08 -6.26
N ASN A 80 -9.48 -3.94 -6.52
CA ASN A 80 -8.42 -4.61 -5.78
C ASN A 80 -7.70 -3.70 -4.75
N ARG A 81 -8.27 -2.54 -4.38
CA ARG A 81 -7.60 -1.54 -3.53
C ARG A 81 -7.13 -2.10 -2.20
N LYS A 82 -7.99 -2.85 -1.52
CA LYS A 82 -7.71 -3.46 -0.21
C LYS A 82 -6.65 -4.57 -0.30
N TYR A 83 -6.67 -5.32 -1.40
CA TYR A 83 -5.65 -6.32 -1.71
C TYR A 83 -4.27 -5.69 -1.93
N LEU A 84 -4.21 -4.59 -2.68
CA LEU A 84 -2.99 -3.85 -2.92
C LEU A 84 -2.44 -3.20 -1.63
N GLU A 85 -3.33 -2.68 -0.78
CA GLU A 85 -2.97 -2.18 0.55
C GLU A 85 -2.31 -3.24 1.40
N PHE A 86 -2.93 -4.42 1.46
CA PHE A 86 -2.40 -5.54 2.22
C PHE A 86 -1.02 -5.95 1.71
N LYS A 87 -0.85 -6.11 0.39
CA LYS A 87 0.45 -6.42 -0.21
C LYS A 87 1.50 -5.38 0.18
N PHE A 88 1.18 -4.09 0.10
CA PHE A 88 2.10 -3.02 0.48
C PHE A 88 2.49 -3.11 1.96
N LEU A 89 1.49 -3.10 2.87
CA LEU A 89 1.72 -3.12 4.33
C LEU A 89 2.44 -4.37 4.81
N ALA A 90 2.13 -5.53 4.22
CA ALA A 90 2.81 -6.79 4.51
C ALA A 90 4.26 -6.76 4.02
N THR A 91 4.51 -6.25 2.81
CA THR A 91 5.86 -6.15 2.25
C THR A 91 6.72 -5.16 3.03
N SER A 92 6.18 -4.00 3.39
CA SER A 92 6.85 -2.97 4.17
C SER A 92 6.94 -3.28 5.67
N ARG A 93 6.41 -4.44 6.12
CA ARG A 93 6.31 -4.83 7.54
C ARG A 93 5.63 -3.79 8.43
N ARG A 94 4.70 -3.00 7.87
CA ARG A 94 3.91 -1.98 8.58
C ARG A 94 2.55 -2.52 9.03
N LEU A 95 2.18 -3.73 8.62
CA LEU A 95 0.96 -4.36 9.07
C LEU A 95 1.07 -4.81 10.55
N GLN A 96 0.34 -4.14 11.44
CA GLN A 96 0.27 -4.54 12.84
C GLN A 96 -0.62 -5.77 13.01
N ILE A 97 -0.05 -6.86 13.53
CA ILE A 97 -0.78 -8.13 13.71
C ILE A 97 -1.64 -8.06 14.98
N SER A 98 -2.95 -7.97 14.79
CA SER A 98 -3.97 -8.02 15.82
C SER A 98 -5.18 -8.82 15.29
N LEU A 99 -6.06 -9.29 16.18
CA LEU A 99 -7.28 -9.99 15.75
C LEU A 99 -8.15 -9.12 14.82
N GLU A 100 -8.20 -7.82 15.09
CA GLU A 100 -8.93 -6.85 14.26
C GLU A 100 -8.32 -6.76 12.85
N THR A 101 -7.00 -6.59 12.74
CA THR A 101 -6.31 -6.54 11.44
C THR A 101 -6.47 -7.84 10.66
N LEU A 102 -6.41 -8.99 11.34
CA LEU A 102 -6.58 -10.29 10.69
C LEU A 102 -8.00 -10.52 10.19
N ASN A 103 -9.01 -10.11 10.95
CA ASN A 103 -10.39 -10.15 10.49
C ASN A 103 -10.60 -9.20 9.31
N HIS A 104 -10.04 -7.99 9.40
CA HIS A 104 -10.12 -6.98 8.36
C HIS A 104 -9.54 -7.52 7.03
N TYR A 105 -8.38 -8.19 7.06
CA TYR A 105 -7.69 -8.68 5.86
C TYR A 105 -7.88 -10.18 5.56
N SER A 106 -8.90 -10.82 6.14
CA SER A 106 -9.08 -12.27 6.04
C SER A 106 -9.20 -12.79 4.59
N GLU A 107 -9.96 -12.10 3.74
CA GLU A 107 -10.11 -12.45 2.33
C GLU A 107 -8.81 -12.28 1.53
N GLU A 108 -8.05 -11.21 1.79
CA GLU A 108 -6.77 -10.94 1.14
C GLU A 108 -5.70 -11.97 1.53
N ILE A 109 -5.69 -12.39 2.80
CA ILE A 109 -4.81 -13.45 3.32
C ILE A 109 -5.10 -14.77 2.61
N GLU A 110 -6.36 -15.17 2.52
CA GLU A 110 -6.75 -16.42 1.86
C GLU A 110 -6.47 -16.38 0.36
N LYS A 111 -6.68 -15.24 -0.29
CA LYS A 111 -6.31 -15.04 -1.69
C LYS A 111 -4.80 -15.24 -1.92
N ILE A 112 -3.94 -14.66 -1.06
CA ILE A 112 -2.49 -14.85 -1.17
C ILE A 112 -2.11 -16.32 -0.95
N LYS A 113 -2.69 -17.00 0.03
CA LYS A 113 -2.44 -18.43 0.26
C LYS A 113 -2.77 -19.28 -0.97
N GLN A 114 -3.91 -19.02 -1.61
CA GLN A 114 -4.31 -19.70 -2.84
C GLN A 114 -3.33 -19.41 -3.97
N GLU A 115 -2.98 -18.13 -4.18
CA GLU A 115 -2.04 -17.72 -5.23
C GLU A 115 -0.63 -18.31 -5.00
N MET A 116 -0.17 -18.39 -3.76
CA MET A 116 1.09 -19.06 -3.38
C MET A 116 1.02 -20.55 -3.69
N SER A 117 -0.10 -21.22 -3.41
CA SER A 117 -0.28 -22.65 -3.72
C SER A 117 -0.26 -22.94 -5.23
N GLN A 118 -0.62 -21.94 -6.05
CA GLN A 118 -0.58 -21.98 -7.51
C GLN A 118 0.80 -21.62 -8.08
N GLY A 119 1.79 -21.34 -7.22
CA GLY A 119 3.15 -21.02 -7.62
C GLY A 119 3.38 -19.56 -8.02
N LYS A 120 2.46 -18.64 -7.69
CA LYS A 120 2.73 -17.20 -7.88
C LYS A 120 3.86 -16.73 -6.97
N CYS A 121 4.72 -15.88 -7.49
CA CYS A 121 5.81 -15.25 -6.75
C CYS A 121 5.30 -14.03 -5.97
N PHE A 122 5.84 -13.84 -4.77
CA PHE A 122 5.53 -12.71 -3.89
C PHE A 122 6.80 -12.18 -3.24
N TYR A 123 6.74 -10.93 -2.77
CA TYR A 123 7.78 -10.38 -1.91
C TYR A 123 7.95 -11.23 -0.64
N SER A 124 9.20 -11.32 -0.17
CA SER A 124 9.56 -12.11 1.02
C SER A 124 8.76 -11.69 2.25
N GLY A 125 8.47 -10.39 2.43
CA GLY A 125 7.67 -9.89 3.54
C GLY A 125 6.26 -10.51 3.61
N ILE A 126 5.60 -10.68 2.45
CA ILE A 126 4.30 -11.34 2.37
C ILE A 126 4.42 -12.83 2.74
N ILE A 127 5.42 -13.52 2.18
CA ILE A 127 5.64 -14.95 2.44
C ILE A 127 5.95 -15.21 3.92
N GLU A 128 6.79 -14.37 4.52
CA GLU A 128 7.14 -14.43 5.94
C GLU A 128 5.91 -14.20 6.83
N LEU A 129 5.09 -13.21 6.49
CA LEU A 129 3.85 -12.93 7.20
C LEU A 129 2.90 -14.13 7.18
N ILE A 130 2.59 -14.67 6.00
CA ILE A 130 1.67 -15.81 5.88
C ILE A 130 2.17 -17.03 6.68
N LYS A 131 3.46 -17.35 6.57
CA LYS A 131 4.08 -18.44 7.35
C LYS A 131 4.02 -18.20 8.85
N TYR A 132 4.14 -16.94 9.29
CA TYR A 132 3.99 -16.58 10.69
C TYR A 132 2.55 -16.79 11.17
N LEU A 133 1.55 -16.36 10.39
CA LEU A 133 0.14 -16.51 10.72
C LEU A 133 -0.27 -17.98 10.83
N ASP A 134 0.16 -18.83 9.89
CA ASP A 134 -0.16 -20.26 9.93
C ASP A 134 0.41 -20.94 11.20
N LYS A 135 1.66 -20.62 11.57
CA LYS A 135 2.28 -21.13 12.80
C LYS A 135 1.60 -20.62 14.07
N ALA A 136 1.08 -19.39 14.06
CA ALA A 136 0.38 -18.83 15.21
C ALA A 136 -0.96 -19.55 15.46
N LEU A 137 -1.66 -19.92 14.39
CA LEU A 137 -2.91 -20.69 14.46
C LEU A 137 -2.67 -22.12 14.97
N GLU A 138 -1.59 -22.79 14.55
CA GLU A 138 -1.22 -24.14 15.02
C GLU A 138 -0.87 -24.22 16.52
N ARG A 139 -0.49 -23.09 17.14
CA ARG A 139 -0.11 -23.03 18.57
C ARG A 139 -1.25 -22.60 19.49
N GLY A 140 -2.34 -22.08 18.93
CA GLY A 140 -3.48 -21.54 19.67
C GLY A 140 -4.75 -22.41 19.64
N GLY A 141 -4.73 -23.53 18.89
CA GLY A 141 -5.78 -24.55 18.88
C GLY A 141 -5.33 -25.82 19.59
#